data_AF-A0A9R0DGX2-F1
#
_entry.id   AF-A0A9R0DGX2-F1
#
_cell.length_a   1.000
_cell.length_b   1.000
_cell.length_c   1.000
_cell.angle_alpha   90.00
_cell.angle_beta   90.00
_cell.angle_gamma   90.00
#
_symmetry.space_group_name_H-M   'P 1'
#
loop_
_entity.id
_entity.type
_entity.pdbx_description
1 polymer ?
#
loop_
_entity_poly.entity_id
_entity_poly.type
_entity_poly.pdbx_seq_one_letter_code
_entity_poly.pdbx_strand_id
1 'polypeptide(L)'
;MDSKIVVFICLVGVASASLIAPAVPVVRADPLPQYSYGYDVQDALTGDYKGHQEHRNGDLVSGSYTVVDPDGTRRIVDYTADPLNGFNAVVRREPLVVAAPARVVAPAPVVAPAPILARAPAPVLAAAPAPLFAPRLPNPYYF
;
A
#
# COMPACT_ATOMS: atom_id res chain seq x y z
N MET A 1 27.40 23.29 84.89
CA MET A 1 27.24 22.25 83.84
C MET A 1 28.42 22.41 82.89
N ASP A 2 29.27 21.40 82.84
CA ASP A 2 30.60 21.49 82.23
C ASP A 2 30.52 21.39 80.71
N SER A 3 31.12 22.37 80.01
CA SER A 3 31.17 22.47 78.53
C SER A 3 31.66 21.17 77.86
N LYS A 4 32.52 20.39 78.55
CA LYS A 4 33.01 19.09 78.08
C LYS A 4 31.92 18.02 77.95
N ILE A 5 30.88 18.06 78.79
CA ILE A 5 29.78 17.08 78.77
C ILE A 5 28.83 17.38 77.60
N VAL A 6 28.59 18.66 77.30
CA VAL A 6 27.71 19.07 76.18
C VAL A 6 28.36 18.74 74.82
N VAL A 7 29.67 18.95 74.69
CA VAL A 7 30.42 18.61 73.46
C VAL A 7 30.46 17.10 73.21
N PHE A 8 30.57 16.28 74.26
CA PHE A 8 30.60 14.83 74.13
C PHE A 8 29.25 14.25 73.69
N ILE A 9 28.13 14.80 74.17
CA ILE A 9 26.78 14.36 73.77
C ILE A 9 26.48 14.75 72.31
N CYS A 10 26.90 15.93 71.86
CA CYS A 10 26.75 16.32 70.45
C CYS A 10 27.57 15.44 69.49
N LEU A 11 28.76 14.99 69.88
CA LEU A 11 29.60 14.14 69.03
C LEU A 11 29.01 12.73 68.84
N VAL A 12 28.38 12.17 69.88
CA VAL A 12 27.74 10.84 69.81
C VAL A 12 26.41 10.89 69.03
N GLY A 13 25.65 11.98 69.14
CA GLY A 13 24.40 12.16 68.41
C GLY A 13 24.55 12.19 66.88
N VAL A 14 25.66 12.74 66.36
CA VAL A 14 25.91 12.82 64.91
C VAL A 14 26.37 11.48 64.32
N ALA A 15 26.93 10.57 65.13
CA ALA A 15 27.43 9.27 64.67
C ALA A 15 26.34 8.21 64.44
N SER A 16 25.07 8.49 64.77
CA SER A 16 23.99 7.49 64.82
C SER A 16 23.02 7.53 63.63
N ALA A 17 23.24 8.40 62.65
CA ALA A 17 22.43 8.45 61.43
C ALA A 17 22.95 7.45 60.39
N SER A 18 22.66 6.16 60.60
CA SER A 18 22.88 5.13 59.59
C SER A 18 22.08 5.46 58.33
N LEU A 19 22.78 5.69 57.22
CA LEU A 19 22.19 5.69 55.88
C LEU A 19 21.61 4.30 55.63
N ILE A 20 20.29 4.14 55.78
CA ILE A 20 19.60 2.98 55.21
C ILE A 20 19.59 3.21 53.71
N ALA A 21 20.61 2.71 53.01
CA ALA A 21 20.57 2.60 51.57
C ALA A 21 19.37 1.70 51.22
N PRO A 22 18.46 2.11 50.32
CA PRO A 22 17.42 1.21 49.86
C PRO A 22 18.10 -0.03 49.27
N ALA A 23 17.64 -1.21 49.68
CA ALA A 23 18.09 -2.46 49.07
C ALA A 23 17.69 -2.43 47.59
N VAL A 24 18.62 -2.03 46.73
CA VAL A 24 18.44 -2.12 45.29
C VAL A 24 18.39 -3.61 44.99
N PRO A 25 17.31 -4.13 44.38
CA PRO A 25 17.29 -5.52 43.98
C PRO A 25 18.48 -5.76 43.08
N VAL A 26 19.40 -6.63 43.51
CA VAL A 26 20.49 -7.11 42.67
C VAL A 26 19.83 -7.99 41.61
N VAL A 27 19.46 -7.37 40.49
CA VAL A 27 19.05 -8.10 39.29
C VAL A 27 20.26 -8.89 38.85
N ARG A 28 20.22 -10.21 39.04
CA ARG A 28 21.25 -11.09 38.53
C ARG A 28 21.18 -11.05 37.00
N ALA A 29 22.22 -10.53 36.37
CA ALA A 29 22.36 -10.60 34.93
C ALA A 29 22.35 -12.07 34.51
N ASP A 30 21.51 -12.41 33.54
CA ASP A 30 21.58 -13.71 32.88
C ASP A 30 22.92 -13.77 32.12
N PRO A 31 23.79 -14.76 32.40
CA PRO A 31 25.06 -14.91 31.68
C PRO A 31 24.88 -15.26 30.19
N LEU A 32 23.69 -15.72 29.77
CA LEU A 32 23.39 -16.01 28.37
C LEU A 32 21.97 -15.54 28.01
N PRO A 33 21.73 -14.23 27.92
CA PRO A 33 20.39 -13.70 27.68
C PRO A 33 19.86 -14.16 26.32
N GLN A 34 18.63 -14.64 26.31
CA GLN A 34 17.95 -15.11 25.11
C GLN A 34 16.56 -14.49 24.98
N TYR A 35 16.23 -14.06 23.77
CA TYR A 35 14.87 -13.67 23.42
C TYR A 35 14.62 -13.87 21.93
N SER A 36 13.34 -13.96 21.57
CA SER A 36 12.87 -13.85 20.20
C SER A 36 11.57 -13.07 20.20
N TYR A 37 11.45 -12.08 19.32
CA TYR A 37 10.20 -11.37 19.11
C TYR A 37 10.07 -10.96 17.64
N GLY A 38 8.84 -10.61 17.26
CA GLY A 38 8.56 -10.04 15.97
C GLY A 38 7.14 -9.50 15.90
N TYR A 39 6.89 -8.67 14.90
CA TYR A 39 5.58 -8.13 14.58
C TYR A 39 5.44 -7.96 13.07
N ASP A 40 4.19 -7.86 12.63
CA ASP A 40 3.83 -7.60 11.24
C ASP A 40 2.62 -6.67 11.21
N VAL A 41 2.64 -5.72 10.27
CA VAL A 41 1.57 -4.75 10.04
C VAL A 41 1.20 -4.83 8.56
N GLN A 42 -0.08 -5.08 8.31
CA GLN A 42 -0.68 -5.10 6.98
C GLN A 42 -1.96 -4.26 7.02
N ASP A 43 -1.83 -2.96 6.80
CA ASP A 43 -2.96 -2.04 6.78
C ASP A 43 -3.16 -1.47 5.37
N ALA A 44 -4.16 -2.00 4.68
CA ALA A 44 -4.52 -1.55 3.34
C ALA A 44 -5.17 -0.16 3.31
N LEU A 45 -5.73 0.33 4.42
CA LEU A 45 -6.36 1.65 4.49
C LEU A 45 -5.30 2.76 4.54
N THR A 46 -4.30 2.59 5.39
CA THR A 46 -3.19 3.57 5.51
C THR A 46 -2.05 3.30 4.54
N GLY A 47 -1.99 2.09 3.96
CA GLY A 47 -0.88 1.65 3.10
C GLY A 47 0.35 1.22 3.90
N ASP A 48 0.19 0.96 5.21
CA ASP A 48 1.28 0.59 6.09
C ASP A 48 1.56 -0.92 6.00
N TYR A 49 2.71 -1.24 5.42
CA TYR A 49 3.22 -2.60 5.30
C TYR A 49 4.64 -2.65 5.86
N LYS A 50 4.79 -3.23 7.04
CA LYS A 50 6.08 -3.40 7.70
C LYS A 50 6.10 -4.65 8.56
N GLY A 51 7.26 -5.26 8.67
CA GLY A 51 7.50 -6.39 9.54
C GLY A 51 8.84 -6.27 10.23
N HIS A 52 8.98 -6.91 11.37
CA HIS A 52 10.22 -6.97 12.12
C HIS A 52 10.31 -8.28 12.87
N GLN A 53 11.51 -8.83 12.95
CA GLN A 53 11.82 -9.97 13.79
C GLN A 53 13.26 -9.85 14.29
N GLU A 54 13.48 -10.26 15.53
CA GLU A 54 14.78 -10.26 16.17
C GLU A 54 14.91 -11.46 17.10
N HIS A 55 16.10 -12.05 17.08
CA HIS A 55 16.53 -13.08 17.98
C HIS A 55 17.84 -12.66 18.63
N ARG A 56 17.95 -12.91 19.94
CA ARG A 56 19.19 -12.79 20.70
C ARG A 56 19.56 -14.12 21.30
N ASN A 57 20.85 -14.46 21.20
CA ASN A 57 21.47 -15.55 21.92
C ASN A 57 22.82 -15.10 22.49
N GLY A 58 22.84 -14.84 23.80
CA GLY A 58 24.02 -14.32 24.47
C GLY A 58 24.35 -12.90 23.99
N ASP A 59 25.52 -12.73 23.39
CA ASP A 59 25.98 -11.46 22.84
C ASP A 59 25.70 -11.30 21.34
N LEU A 60 25.15 -12.34 20.69
CA LEU A 60 24.74 -12.28 19.29
C LEU A 60 23.27 -11.85 19.19
N VAL A 61 23.02 -10.75 18.50
CA VAL A 61 21.68 -10.33 18.08
C VAL A 61 21.60 -10.44 16.56
N SER A 62 20.51 -10.99 16.04
CA SER A 62 20.25 -11.05 14.61
C SER A 62 18.78 -10.83 14.33
N GLY A 63 18.47 -10.16 13.24
CA GLY A 63 17.08 -9.90 12.89
C GLY A 63 16.93 -9.37 11.47
N SER A 64 15.69 -9.08 11.13
CA SER A 64 15.36 -8.41 9.88
C SER A 64 14.18 -7.47 10.08
N TYR A 65 14.18 -6.32 9.39
CA TYR A 65 12.96 -5.52 9.23
C TYR A 65 12.63 -5.29 7.77
N THR A 66 11.35 -5.13 7.49
CA THR A 66 10.82 -4.75 6.18
C THR A 66 9.96 -3.51 6.31
N VAL A 67 10.04 -2.63 5.32
CA VAL A 67 9.16 -1.46 5.20
C VAL A 67 8.89 -1.18 3.73
N VAL A 68 7.66 -0.87 3.40
CA VAL A 68 7.33 -0.31 2.08
C VAL A 68 7.63 1.18 2.10
N ASP A 69 8.58 1.60 1.28
CA ASP A 69 8.96 2.99 1.10
C ASP A 69 7.94 3.73 0.20
N PRO A 70 7.84 5.07 0.30
CA PRO A 70 6.91 5.86 -0.52
C PRO A 70 7.15 5.77 -2.03
N ASP A 71 8.33 5.33 -2.44
CA ASP A 71 8.70 5.10 -3.84
C ASP A 71 8.14 3.78 -4.41
N GLY A 72 7.38 3.03 -3.60
CA GLY A 72 6.79 1.74 -4.00
C GLY A 72 7.79 0.59 -3.99
N THR A 73 8.95 0.74 -3.36
CA THR A 73 9.88 -0.35 -3.10
C THR A 73 9.70 -0.91 -1.69
N ARG A 74 9.92 -2.21 -1.53
CA ARG A 74 10.11 -2.83 -0.22
C ARG A 74 11.59 -2.81 0.12
N ARG A 75 11.92 -2.15 1.21
CA ARG A 75 13.24 -2.22 1.82
C ARG A 75 13.27 -3.40 2.78
N ILE A 76 14.29 -4.23 2.66
CA ILE A 76 14.57 -5.36 3.55
C ILE A 76 15.95 -5.12 4.15
N VAL A 77 16.05 -5.14 5.47
CA VAL A 77 17.33 -4.99 6.16
C VAL A 77 17.53 -6.21 7.04
N ASP A 78 18.51 -7.03 6.69
CA ASP A 78 18.99 -8.10 7.58
C ASP A 78 20.16 -7.55 8.39
N TYR A 79 20.19 -7.82 9.68
CA TYR A 79 21.22 -7.29 10.55
C TYR A 79 21.72 -8.31 11.58
N THR A 80 22.96 -8.11 12.00
CA THR A 80 23.63 -8.85 13.07
C THR A 80 24.42 -7.88 13.95
N ALA A 81 24.48 -8.14 15.24
CA ALA A 81 25.32 -7.41 16.17
C ALA A 81 26.03 -8.38 17.11
N ASP A 82 27.35 -8.19 17.25
CA ASP A 82 28.19 -8.96 18.17
C ASP A 82 29.35 -8.07 18.71
N PRO A 83 30.05 -8.48 19.78
CA PRO A 83 31.12 -7.68 20.38
C PRO A 83 32.37 -7.50 19.52
N LEU A 84 32.59 -8.38 18.53
CA LEU A 84 33.79 -8.40 17.70
C LEU A 84 33.62 -7.53 16.44
N ASN A 85 32.50 -7.67 15.74
CA ASN A 85 32.20 -7.00 14.47
C ASN A 85 31.29 -5.78 14.64
N GLY A 86 30.69 -5.58 15.82
CA GLY A 86 29.70 -4.56 16.05
C GLY A 86 28.41 -4.81 15.26
N PHE A 87 27.63 -3.76 15.03
CA PHE A 87 26.41 -3.82 14.22
C PHE A 87 26.73 -3.83 12.73
N ASN A 88 26.23 -4.83 12.02
CA ASN A 88 26.35 -4.98 10.58
C ASN A 88 24.97 -5.21 9.97
N ALA A 89 24.69 -4.58 8.83
CA ALA A 89 23.41 -4.72 8.15
C ALA A 89 23.57 -4.77 6.64
N VAL A 90 22.77 -5.62 5.99
CA VAL A 90 22.66 -5.72 4.54
C VAL A 90 21.29 -5.21 4.13
N VAL A 91 21.27 -4.16 3.33
CA VAL A 91 20.04 -3.52 2.85
C VAL A 91 19.76 -3.95 1.42
N ARG A 92 18.56 -4.47 1.17
CA ARG A 92 18.03 -4.77 -0.16
C ARG A 92 16.78 -3.94 -0.42
N ARG A 93 16.56 -3.59 -1.68
CA ARG A 93 15.33 -2.92 -2.15
C ARG A 93 14.77 -3.72 -3.32
N GLU A 94 13.48 -4.04 -3.25
CA GLU A 94 12.76 -4.74 -4.31
C GLU A 94 11.47 -3.99 -4.68
N PRO A 95 11.08 -3.91 -5.96
CA PRO A 95 9.79 -3.34 -6.33
C PRO A 95 8.63 -4.13 -5.73
N LEU A 96 7.59 -3.47 -5.24
CA LEU A 96 6.41 -4.15 -4.68
C LEU A 96 5.57 -4.88 -5.73
N VAL A 97 5.74 -4.51 -7.01
CA VAL A 97 5.06 -5.09 -8.16
C VAL A 97 6.13 -5.57 -9.14
N VAL A 98 6.24 -6.88 -9.34
CA VAL A 98 6.81 -7.39 -10.60
C VAL A 98 5.88 -6.85 -11.68
N ALA A 99 6.38 -5.92 -12.51
CA ALA A 99 5.60 -5.28 -13.57
C ALA A 99 4.72 -6.34 -14.25
N ALA A 100 3.40 -6.20 -14.13
CA ALA A 100 2.47 -7.09 -14.79
C ALA A 100 2.87 -7.13 -16.28
N PRO A 101 3.00 -8.31 -16.91
CA PRO A 101 3.34 -8.36 -18.33
C PRO A 101 2.32 -7.48 -19.06
N ALA A 102 2.82 -6.51 -19.82
CA ALA A 102 2.01 -5.56 -20.55
C ALA A 102 0.86 -6.32 -21.22
N ARG A 103 -0.38 -6.04 -20.78
CA ARG A 103 -1.56 -6.63 -21.39
C ARG A 103 -1.53 -6.19 -22.83
N VAL A 104 -1.22 -7.11 -23.75
CA VAL A 104 -1.33 -6.85 -25.18
C VAL A 104 -2.82 -6.56 -25.41
N VAL A 105 -3.16 -5.28 -25.46
CA VAL A 105 -4.49 -4.84 -25.85
C VAL A 105 -4.58 -5.22 -27.32
N ALA A 106 -5.36 -6.26 -27.61
CA ALA A 106 -5.69 -6.58 -28.99
C ALA A 106 -6.25 -5.30 -29.64
N PRO A 107 -5.75 -4.90 -30.82
CA PRO A 107 -6.27 -3.72 -31.50
C PRO A 107 -7.78 -3.87 -31.66
N ALA A 108 -8.52 -2.80 -31.34
CA ALA A 108 -9.98 -2.80 -31.46
C ALA A 108 -10.37 -3.26 -32.87
N PRO A 109 -11.39 -4.12 -33.03
CA PRO A 109 -11.83 -4.54 -34.34
C PRO A 109 -12.28 -3.31 -35.12
N VAL A 110 -11.60 -3.04 -36.24
CA VAL A 110 -11.99 -1.98 -37.17
C VAL A 110 -13.33 -2.40 -37.76
N VAL A 111 -14.40 -1.71 -37.35
CA VAL A 111 -15.74 -1.89 -37.92
C VAL A 111 -15.69 -1.40 -39.37
N ALA A 112 -15.84 -2.32 -40.31
CA ALA A 112 -15.96 -1.96 -41.72
C ALA A 112 -17.18 -1.03 -41.92
N PRO A 113 -17.07 0.03 -42.74
CA PRO A 113 -18.20 0.90 -43.02
C PRO A 113 -19.35 0.08 -43.63
N ALA A 114 -20.58 0.32 -43.14
CA ALA A 114 -21.77 -0.37 -43.63
C ALA A 114 -21.95 -0.11 -45.13
N PRO A 115 -22.33 -1.13 -45.94
CA PRO A 115 -22.55 -0.93 -47.35
C PRO A 115 -23.74 0.01 -47.56
N ILE A 116 -23.52 1.09 -48.32
CA ILE A 116 -24.59 1.97 -48.76
C ILE A 116 -25.40 1.20 -49.80
N LEU A 117 -26.58 0.73 -49.42
CA LEU A 117 -27.51 0.10 -50.35
C LEU A 117 -28.02 1.18 -51.32
N ALA A 118 -27.79 0.97 -52.61
CA ALA A 118 -28.33 1.82 -53.65
C ALA A 118 -29.86 1.84 -53.56
N ARG A 119 -30.44 3.03 -53.52
CA ARG A 119 -31.89 3.22 -53.47
C ARG A 119 -32.50 2.70 -54.77
N ALA A 120 -33.43 1.75 -54.66
CA ALA A 120 -34.17 1.22 -55.80
C ALA A 120 -34.92 2.36 -56.53
N PRO A 121 -34.93 2.38 -57.87
CA PRO A 121 -35.67 3.40 -58.62
C PRO A 121 -37.17 3.26 -58.33
N ALA A 122 -37.84 4.41 -58.16
CA ALA A 122 -39.29 4.44 -57.93
C ALA A 122 -40.02 3.89 -59.17
N PRO A 123 -41.09 3.09 -58.99
CA PRO A 123 -41.88 2.62 -60.11
C PRO A 123 -42.56 3.82 -60.78
N VAL A 124 -42.26 4.03 -62.06
CA VAL A 124 -42.98 5.01 -62.89
C VAL A 124 -44.32 4.38 -63.25
N LEU A 125 -45.40 4.89 -62.65
CA LEU A 125 -46.76 4.52 -63.03
C LEU A 125 -47.03 5.09 -64.44
N ALA A 126 -47.42 4.21 -65.36
CA ALA A 126 -47.85 4.61 -66.69
C ALA A 126 -49.08 5.53 -66.59
N ALA A 127 -49.03 6.66 -67.29
CA ALA A 127 -50.17 7.57 -67.37
C ALA A 127 -51.34 6.87 -68.06
N ALA A 128 -52.53 6.93 -67.43
CA ALA A 128 -53.75 6.38 -67.99
C ALA A 128 -54.08 7.06 -69.33
N PRO A 129 -54.56 6.32 -70.35
CA PRO A 129 -54.91 6.91 -71.64
C PRO A 129 -56.09 7.89 -71.49
N ALA A 130 -55.97 9.06 -72.11
CA ALA A 130 -57.02 10.07 -72.12
C ALA A 130 -58.27 9.54 -72.84
N PRO A 131 -59.49 9.88 -72.38
CA PRO A 131 -60.71 9.47 -73.07
C PRO A 131 -60.78 10.11 -74.46
N LEU A 132 -60.97 9.28 -75.48
CA LEU A 132 -61.27 9.73 -76.83
C LEU A 132 -62.63 10.42 -76.83
N PHE A 133 -62.64 11.74 -77.00
CA PHE A 133 -63.87 12.48 -77.27
C PHE A 133 -64.38 12.09 -78.66
N ALA A 134 -65.54 11.44 -78.73
CA ALA A 134 -66.22 11.20 -79.99
C ALA A 134 -66.67 12.55 -80.58
N PRO A 135 -66.50 12.78 -81.90
CA PRO A 135 -67.04 13.98 -82.54
C PRO A 135 -68.56 13.98 -82.45
N ARG A 136 -69.12 15.06 -81.90
CA ARG A 136 -70.56 15.30 -81.88
C ARG A 136 -71.01 15.55 -83.33
N LEU A 137 -71.79 14.62 -83.88
CA LEU A 137 -72.43 14.85 -85.18
C LEU A 137 -73.32 16.12 -85.10
N PRO A 138 -73.29 17.00 -86.11
CA PRO A 138 -74.19 18.14 -86.15
C PRO A 138 -75.64 17.66 -86.17
N ASN A 139 -76.46 18.21 -85.29
CA ASN A 139 -77.89 17.92 -85.22
C ASN A 139 -78.60 18.58 -86.43
N PRO A 140 -79.35 17.85 -87.28
CA PRO A 140 -79.73 18.36 -88.58
C PRO A 140 -81.09 19.09 -88.65
N TYR A 141 -81.56 19.77 -87.60
CA TYR A 141 -82.82 20.53 -87.69
C TYR A 141 -82.80 21.82 -86.85
N TYR A 142 -83.06 22.95 -87.52
CA TYR A 142 -83.47 24.23 -86.94
C TYR A 142 -85.01 24.27 -86.90
N PHE A 143 -85.58 24.53 -85.72
CA PHE A 143 -86.70 25.44 -85.35
C PHE A 143 -87.21 25.06 -83.96
#